data_AF-A0A2N2QZ56-F1
#
_entry.id   AF-A0A2N2QZ56-F1
#
_cell.length_a   1.000
_cell.length_b   1.000
_cell.length_c   1.000
_cell.angle_alpha   90.00
_cell.angle_beta   90.00
_cell.angle_gamma   90.00
#
_symmetry.space_group_name_H-M   'P 1'
#
loop_
_entity.id
_entity.type
_entity.pdbx_description
1 polymer ?
#
loop_
_entity_poly.entity_id
_entity_poly.type
_entity_poly.pdbx_seq_one_letter_code
_entity_poly.pdbx_strand_id
1 'polypeptide(L)' 'LREILSLKEGDVIPLNLSPRIEALVDSVPLMECTYGQQNGQYALKVERFIAASPDAPSGEPAMGEKNG' A
#
# COMPACT_ATOMS: atom_id res chain seq x y z
N LEU A 1 8.27 -18.88 -14.42
CA LEU A 1 9.58 -19.03 -13.74
C LEU A 1 10.77 -18.84 -14.68
N ARG A 2 10.82 -19.51 -15.84
CA ARG A 2 11.94 -19.36 -16.81
C ARG A 2 12.19 -17.92 -17.28
N GLU A 3 11.16 -17.09 -17.37
CA GLU A 3 11.26 -15.71 -17.85
C GLU A 3 12.02 -14.79 -16.89
N ILE A 4 11.93 -15.02 -15.58
CA ILE A 4 12.67 -14.24 -14.57
C ILE A 4 14.18 -14.49 -14.71
N LEU A 5 14.56 -15.74 -15.00
CA LEU A 5 15.97 -16.15 -15.14
C LEU A 5 16.62 -15.63 -16.43
N SER A 6 15.84 -15.13 -17.38
CA SER A 6 16.31 -14.65 -18.69
C SER A 6 16.26 -13.13 -18.83
N LEU A 7 15.89 -12.40 -17.76
CA LEU A 7 15.86 -10.95 -17.77
C LEU A 7 17.24 -10.37 -18.05
N LYS A 8 17.30 -9.43 -18.99
CA LYS A 8 18.52 -8.66 -19.31
C LYS A 8 18.23 -7.17 -19.26
N GLU A 9 19.30 -6.38 -19.26
CA GLU A 9 19.20 -4.93 -19.38
C GLU A 9 18.36 -4.53 -20.61
N GLY A 10 17.40 -3.64 -20.39
CA GLY A 10 16.49 -3.15 -21.43
C GLY A 10 15.20 -3.98 -21.59
N ASP A 11 15.05 -5.10 -20.91
CA ASP A 11 13.77 -5.82 -20.90
C ASP A 11 12.69 -5.02 -20.13
N VAL A 12 11.49 -4.99 -20.69
CA VAL A 12 10.32 -4.33 -20.09
C VAL A 12 9.39 -5.38 -19.51
N ILE A 13 9.11 -5.29 -18.22
CA ILE A 13 8.15 -6.16 -17.54
C ILE A 13 6.79 -5.43 -17.51
N PRO A 14 5.78 -5.90 -18.25
CA PRO A 14 4.45 -5.32 -18.17
C PRO A 14 3.84 -5.63 -16.80
N LEU A 15 3.48 -4.59 -16.05
CA LEU A 15 2.81 -4.72 -14.77
C LEU A 15 1.38 -4.19 -14.91
N ASN A 16 0.40 -5.05 -14.63
CA ASN A 16 -0.98 -4.61 -14.49
C ASN A 16 -1.22 -4.23 -13.02
N LEU A 17 -1.06 -2.95 -12.70
CA LEU A 17 -1.26 -2.44 -11.35
C LEU A 17 -2.75 -2.23 -11.08
N SER A 18 -3.25 -2.84 -10.00
CA SER A 18 -4.57 -2.53 -9.48
C SER A 18 -4.61 -1.07 -8.99
N PRO A 19 -5.74 -0.35 -9.18
CA PRO A 19 -5.85 1.04 -8.74
C PRO A 19 -5.79 1.20 -7.21
N ARG A 20 -6.07 0.11 -6.49
CA ARG A 20 -6.06 0.04 -5.03
C ARG A 20 -5.02 -0.98 -4.57
N ILE A 21 -4.24 -0.59 -3.57
CA ILE A 21 -3.16 -1.37 -2.97
C ILE A 21 -3.37 -1.47 -1.47
N GLU A 22 -2.74 -2.47 -0.84
CA GLU A 22 -2.69 -2.58 0.61
C GLU A 22 -1.42 -1.90 1.14
N ALA A 23 -1.56 -1.04 2.13
CA ALA A 23 -0.45 -0.46 2.85
C ALA A 23 -0.14 -1.29 4.10
N LEU A 24 1.13 -1.65 4.26
CA LEU A 24 1.64 -2.41 5.37
C LEU A 24 2.39 -1.47 6.33
N VAL A 25 2.14 -1.62 7.64
CA VAL A 25 2.90 -0.99 8.72
C VAL A 25 3.53 -2.10 9.53
N ASP A 26 4.85 -2.10 9.68
CA ASP A 26 5.60 -3.20 10.32
C ASP A 26 5.21 -4.59 9.78
N SER A 27 4.98 -4.69 8.47
CA SER A 27 4.53 -5.89 7.75
C SER A 27 3.07 -6.32 8.02
N VAL A 28 2.29 -5.53 8.75
CA VAL A 28 0.85 -5.77 9.00
C VAL A 28 0.01 -4.93 8.04
N PRO A 29 -0.88 -5.52 7.22
CA PRO A 29 -1.78 -4.76 6.34
C PRO A 29 -2.85 -4.05 7.18
N LEU A 30 -2.88 -2.72 7.09
CA LEU A 30 -3.79 -1.90 7.89
C LEU A 30 -4.72 -1.02 7.06
N MET A 31 -4.38 -0.77 5.80
CA MET A 31 -5.14 0.18 4.99
C MET A 31 -5.21 -0.27 3.54
N GLU A 32 -6.32 0.04 2.89
CA GLU A 32 -6.38 0.11 1.44
C GLU A 32 -6.16 1.55 1.00
N CYS A 33 -5.29 1.73 0.02
CA CYS A 33 -4.88 3.02 -0.49
C CYS A 33 -4.95 3.06 -2.02
N THR A 34 -5.08 4.26 -2.57
CA THR A 34 -4.73 4.56 -3.96
C THR A 34 -3.39 5.29 -3.99
N TYR A 35 -2.64 5.17 -5.10
CA TYR A 35 -1.34 5.81 -5.26
C TYR A 35 -1.41 6.99 -6.22
N GLY A 36 -0.55 7.98 -6.02
CA GLY A 36 -0.46 9.16 -6.86
C GLY A 36 0.69 10.07 -6.47
N GLN A 37 0.55 11.35 -6.78
CA GLN A 37 1.54 12.37 -6.47
C GLN A 37 0.88 13.55 -5.74
N GLN A 38 1.52 14.04 -4.69
CA GLN A 38 1.15 15.28 -3.98
C GLN A 38 2.41 16.15 -3.86
N ASN A 39 2.35 17.40 -4.33
CA ASN A 39 3.49 18.34 -4.29
C ASN A 39 4.79 17.76 -4.87
N GLY A 40 4.70 17.05 -5.98
CA GLY A 40 5.87 16.42 -6.61
C GLY A 40 6.33 15.10 -5.97
N GLN A 41 5.76 14.69 -4.84
CA GLN A 41 6.17 13.50 -4.09
C GLN A 41 5.15 12.37 -4.26
N TYR A 42 5.63 11.12 -4.32
CA TYR A 42 4.75 9.96 -4.31
C TYR A 42 3.92 9.93 -3.01
N ALA A 43 2.62 9.72 -3.17
CA ALA A 43 1.68 9.76 -2.05
C ALA A 43 0.68 8.60 -2.14
N LEU A 44 0.27 8.12 -0.97
CA LEU A 44 -0.83 7.18 -0.80
C LEU A 44 -2.03 7.91 -0.23
N LYS A 45 -3.18 7.79 -0.88
CA LYS A 45 -4.45 8.28 -0.35
C LYS A 45 -5.19 7.11 0.30
N VAL A 46 -5.45 7.22 1.59
CA VAL A 46 -6.21 6.23 2.37
C VAL A 46 -7.65 6.19 1.90
N GLU A 47 -8.12 5.01 1.53
CA GLU A 47 -9.51 4.76 1.11
C GLU A 47 -10.30 4.08 2.22
N ARG A 48 -9.72 3.07 2.87
CA ARG A 48 -10.29 2.44 4.07
C ARG A 48 -9.21 1.88 4.98
N PHE A 49 -9.54 1.76 6.27
CA PHE A 49 -8.79 0.94 7.20
C PHE A 49 -9.27 -0.51 7.12
N ILE A 50 -8.34 -1.45 7.24
CA ILE A 50 -8.59 -2.88 7.35
C ILE A 50 -8.47 -3.21 8.84
N ALA A 51 -9.55 -3.66 9.47
CA ALA A 51 -9.52 -4.02 10.89
C ALA A 51 -8.68 -5.28 11.08
N ALA A 52 -7.48 -5.15 11.64
CA ALA A 52 -6.64 -6.28 12.00
C ALA A 52 -6.95 -6.74 13.45
N SER A 53 -8.17 -7.24 13.70
CA SER A 53 -8.49 -8.19 14.78
C SER A 53 -10.01 -8.37 14.94
N PRO A 54 -10.49 -9.60 15.27
CA PRO A 54 -11.90 -9.85 15.62
C PRO A 54 -12.35 -9.26 16.96
N ASP A 55 -11.42 -8.72 17.76
CA ASP A 55 -11.68 -8.15 19.11
C ASP A 55 -11.47 -6.63 19.18
N ALA A 56 -11.23 -5.94 18.07
CA ALA A 56 -11.19 -4.48 18.07
C ALA A 56 -12.62 -3.91 18.04
N PRO A 57 -13.06 -3.12 19.04
CA PRO A 57 -14.35 -2.45 18.97
C PRO A 57 -14.36 -1.51 17.75
N SER A 58 -15.31 -1.76 16.85
CA SER A 58 -15.60 -0.91 15.69
C SER A 58 -15.86 0.52 16.15
N GLY A 59 -14.90 1.43 15.95
CA GLY A 59 -15.17 2.85 16.22
C GLY A 59 -13.98 3.81 16.25
N GLU A 60 -12.76 3.34 16.49
CA GLU A 60 -11.64 4.27 16.71
C GLU A 60 -10.61 4.17 15.57
N PRO A 61 -10.57 5.14 14.63
CA PRO A 61 -9.44 5.23 13.73
C PRO A 61 -8.20 5.48 14.59
N ALA A 62 -7.23 4.57 14.53
CA ALA A 62 -5.91 4.76 15.12
C ALA A 62 -5.26 5.97 14.42
N MET A 63 -5.54 7.16 14.95
CA MET A 63 -4.97 8.41 14.50
C MET A 63 -3.50 8.40 14.88
N GLY A 64 -2.62 8.26 13.89
CA GLY A 64 -1.17 8.26 14.09
C GLY A 64 -0.74 9.46 14.95
N GLU A 65 0.06 9.18 15.97
CA GLU A 65 0.56 10.19 16.90
C GLU A 65 1.28 11.30 16.11
N LYS A 66 0.72 12.52 16.21
CA LYS A 66 1.31 13.72 15.62
C LYS A 66 2.57 14.08 16.42
N ASN A 67 3.73 13.67 15.93
CA ASN A 67 5.01 14.22 16.38
C ASN A 67 5.28 15.53 15.64
N GLY A 68 5.07 16.64 16.33
CA GLY A 68 5.51 17.99 15.95
C GLY A 68 6.53 18.53 16.95
#